data_AF-A0A5C8HRL9-F1
#
_entry.id   AF-A0A5C8HRL9-F1
#
_cell.length_a   1.000
_cell.length_b   1.000
_cell.length_c   1.000
_cell.angle_alpha   90.00
_cell.angle_beta   90.00
_cell.angle_gamma   90.00
#
_symmetry.space_group_name_H-M   'P 1'
#
loop_
_entity.id
_entity.type
_entity.pdbx_description
1 polymer ?
#
loop_
_entity_poly.entity_id
_entity_poly.type
_entity_poly.pdbx_seq_one_letter_code
_entity_poly.pdbx_strand_id
1 'polypeptide(L)'
;MESPRIAAVAADTSDPKAGLRAVASLRVLADTLELRQVEAALRSGMSWQEIADALGVTRQAAHKKHSKRIDPAISTPRRNR
;
A
#
# COMPACT_ATOMS: atom_id res chain seq x y z
N MET A 1 3.62 0.73 -19.08
CA MET A 1 3.13 -0.64 -19.35
C MET A 1 4.22 -1.69 -19.02
N GLU A 2 5.06 -1.45 -17.99
CA GLU A 2 6.23 -2.28 -17.62
C GLU A 2 5.96 -3.27 -16.47
N SER A 3 4.87 -3.09 -15.74
CA SER A 3 4.45 -3.94 -14.61
C SER A 3 4.41 -5.45 -14.90
N PRO A 4 3.92 -5.94 -16.06
CA PRO A 4 3.89 -7.39 -16.31
C PRO A 4 5.28 -7.99 -16.51
N ARG A 5 6.27 -7.22 -17.00
CA ARG A 5 7.64 -7.72 -17.20
C ARG A 5 8.39 -7.86 -15.87
N ILE A 6 8.24 -6.92 -14.95
CA ILE A 6 8.88 -6.99 -13.63
C ILE A 6 8.31 -8.19 -12.85
N ALA A 7 7.01 -8.44 -12.94
CA ALA A 7 6.38 -9.63 -12.34
C ALA A 7 6.94 -10.94 -12.93
N ALA A 8 7.15 -11.01 -14.25
CA ALA A 8 7.76 -12.18 -14.88
C ALA A 8 9.19 -12.44 -14.39
N VAL A 9 10.02 -11.39 -14.30
CA VAL A 9 11.40 -11.51 -13.76
C VAL A 9 11.39 -11.91 -12.28
N ALA A 10 10.44 -11.40 -11.49
CA ALA A 10 10.30 -11.77 -10.07
C ALA A 10 9.88 -13.24 -9.88
N ALA A 11 9.14 -13.82 -10.83
CA ALA A 11 8.70 -15.21 -10.80
C ALA A 11 9.76 -16.19 -11.33
N ASP A 12 10.78 -15.70 -12.03
CA ASP A 12 11.87 -16.52 -12.56
C ASP A 12 12.87 -16.88 -11.45
N THR A 13 12.95 -18.18 -11.12
CA THR A 13 13.86 -18.71 -10.11
C THR A 13 15.24 -19.10 -10.66
N SER A 14 15.46 -18.95 -11.97
CA SER A 14 16.73 -19.31 -12.63
C SER A 14 17.83 -18.27 -12.39
N ASP A 15 17.47 -17.00 -12.17
CA ASP A 15 18.37 -15.95 -11.66
C ASP A 15 17.79 -15.30 -10.39
N PRO A 16 18.11 -15.86 -9.20
CA PRO A 16 17.63 -15.33 -7.93
C PRO A 16 18.04 -13.87 -7.68
N LYS A 17 19.17 -13.41 -8.25
CA LYS A 17 19.66 -12.04 -8.03
C LYS A 17 18.85 -11.04 -8.83
N ALA A 18 18.45 -11.38 -10.06
CA ALA A 18 17.51 -10.58 -10.84
C ALA A 18 16.10 -10.63 -10.23
N GLY A 19 15.62 -11.81 -9.85
CA GLY A 19 14.33 -12.00 -9.21
C GLY A 19 14.16 -11.18 -7.92
N LEU A 20 15.15 -11.20 -7.02
CA LEU A 20 15.11 -10.41 -5.78
C LEU A 20 15.07 -8.89 -6.04
N ARG A 21 15.77 -8.40 -7.08
CA ARG A 21 15.67 -6.98 -7.47
C ARG A 21 14.31 -6.64 -8.02
N ALA A 22 13.72 -7.50 -8.86
CA ALA A 22 12.37 -7.32 -9.37
C ALA A 22 11.34 -7.31 -8.23
N VAL A 23 11.44 -8.24 -7.27
CA VAL A 23 10.61 -8.24 -6.06
C VAL A 23 10.76 -6.94 -5.27
N ALA A 24 11.97 -6.42 -5.10
CA ALA A 24 12.19 -5.15 -4.44
C ALA A 24 11.50 -3.98 -5.17
N SER A 25 11.59 -3.93 -6.50
CA SER A 25 10.87 -2.94 -7.31
C SER A 25 9.35 -3.06 -7.19
N LEU A 26 8.81 -4.28 -7.18
CA LEU A 26 7.38 -4.51 -6.97
C LEU A 26 6.92 -4.07 -5.59
N ARG A 27 7.72 -4.29 -4.54
CA ARG A 27 7.41 -3.81 -3.18
C ARG A 27 7.32 -2.30 -3.12
N VAL A 28 8.27 -1.58 -3.72
CA VAL A 28 8.23 -0.11 -3.79
C VAL A 28 7.00 0.38 -4.54
N LEU A 29 6.66 -0.26 -5.67
CA LEU A 29 5.46 0.06 -6.43
C LEU A 29 4.19 -0.21 -5.61
N ALA A 30 4.09 -1.37 -4.96
CA ALA A 30 2.97 -1.74 -4.12
C ALA A 30 2.79 -0.76 -2.96
N ASP A 31 3.86 -0.41 -2.23
CA ASP A 31 3.81 0.57 -1.15
C ASP A 31 3.36 1.96 -1.62
N THR A 32 3.78 2.37 -2.83
CA THR A 32 3.39 3.66 -3.42
C THR A 32 1.91 3.67 -3.79
N LEU A 33 1.41 2.59 -4.40
CA LEU A 33 -0.01 2.45 -4.76
C LEU A 33 -0.87 2.35 -3.51
N GLU A 34 -0.46 1.56 -2.51
CA GLU A 34 -1.15 1.42 -1.25
C GLU A 34 -1.33 2.78 -0.56
N LEU A 35 -0.27 3.59 -0.46
CA LEU A 35 -0.37 4.93 0.12
C LEU A 35 -1.39 5.81 -0.61
N ARG A 36 -1.36 5.83 -1.95
CA ARG A 36 -2.31 6.59 -2.77
C ARG A 36 -3.75 6.14 -2.54
N GLN A 37 -3.98 4.83 -2.42
CA GLN A 37 -5.31 4.29 -2.16
C GLN A 37 -5.78 4.59 -0.74
N VAL A 38 -4.89 4.54 0.26
CA VAL A 38 -5.21 4.95 1.64
C VAL A 38 -5.62 6.41 1.67
N GLU A 39 -4.89 7.30 1.00
CA GLU A 39 -5.28 8.71 0.92
C GLU A 39 -6.62 8.91 0.20
N ALA A 40 -6.84 8.24 -0.93
CA ALA A 40 -8.10 8.30 -1.65
C ALA A 40 -9.28 7.81 -0.79
N ALA A 41 -9.09 6.72 -0.03
CA ALA A 41 -10.07 6.18 0.88
C ALA A 41 -10.39 7.14 2.04
N LEU A 42 -9.37 7.78 2.63
CA LEU A 42 -9.60 8.79 3.67
C LEU A 42 -10.34 10.02 3.11
N ARG A 43 -10.00 10.46 1.88
CA ARG A 43 -10.71 11.56 1.20
C ARG A 43 -12.16 11.20 0.85
N SER A 44 -12.47 9.93 0.61
CA SER A 44 -13.83 9.45 0.40
C SER A 44 -14.63 9.24 1.69
N GLY A 45 -14.03 9.55 2.86
CA GLY A 45 -14.68 9.43 4.17
C GLY A 45 -14.59 8.04 4.79
N MET A 46 -13.84 7.12 4.19
CA MET A 46 -13.62 5.78 4.73
C MET A 46 -12.84 5.85 6.05
N SER A 47 -13.24 5.05 7.03
CA SER A 47 -12.55 4.97 8.32
C SER A 47 -11.27 4.14 8.23
N TRP A 48 -10.33 4.40 9.14
CA TRP A 48 -9.14 3.55 9.30
C TRP A 48 -9.44 2.07 9.54
N GLN A 49 -10.63 1.72 10.03
CA GLN A 49 -11.02 0.32 10.21
C GLN A 49 -11.32 -0.31 8.85
N GLU A 50 -12.17 0.31 8.05
CA GLU A 50 -12.54 -0.18 6.71
C GLU A 50 -11.32 -0.28 5.78
N ILE A 51 -10.40 0.69 5.86
CA ILE A 51 -9.13 0.64 5.12
C ILE A 51 -8.29 -0.58 5.56
N ALA A 52 -8.21 -0.83 6.86
CA ALA A 52 -7.43 -1.94 7.40
C ALA A 52 -8.05 -3.30 7.02
N ASP A 53 -9.38 -3.39 7.05
CA ASP A 53 -10.13 -4.58 6.63
C ASP A 53 -9.88 -4.88 5.15
N ALA A 54 -9.87 -3.85 4.28
CA ALA A 54 -9.56 -4.01 2.86
C ALA A 54 -8.10 -4.41 2.59
N LEU A 55 -7.16 -3.98 3.43
CA LEU A 55 -5.74 -4.35 3.35
C LEU A 55 -5.42 -5.69 4.04
N GLY A 56 -6.39 -6.29 4.75
CA GLY A 56 -6.17 -7.52 5.54
C GLY A 56 -5.22 -7.34 6.72
N VAL A 57 -5.11 -6.13 7.27
CA VAL A 57 -4.25 -5.80 8.41
C VAL A 57 -5.08 -5.27 9.58
N THR A 58 -4.46 -5.16 10.76
CA THR A 58 -5.14 -4.52 11.89
C THR A 58 -5.22 -3.00 11.69
N ARG A 59 -6.26 -2.37 12.22
CA ARG A 59 -6.40 -0.90 12.25
C ARG A 59 -5.16 -0.20 12.78
N GLN A 60 -4.55 -0.74 13.84
CA GLN A 60 -3.32 -0.17 14.42
C GLN A 60 -2.13 -0.27 13.46
N ALA A 61 -2.00 -1.39 12.75
CA ALA A 61 -0.93 -1.56 11.75
C ALA A 61 -1.08 -0.57 10.59
N ALA A 62 -2.30 -0.44 10.04
CA ALA A 62 -2.60 0.53 8.99
C ALA A 62 -2.31 1.97 9.47
N HIS A 63 -2.82 2.34 10.64
CA HIS A 63 -2.59 3.67 11.19
C HIS A 63 -1.10 3.93 11.43
N LYS A 64 -0.36 2.99 12.03
CA LYS A 64 1.08 3.12 12.29
C LYS A 64 1.89 3.27 11.00
N LYS A 65 1.54 2.53 9.95
CA LYS A 65 2.23 2.57 8.64
C LYS A 65 1.97 3.89 7.90
N HIS A 66 0.73 4.37 7.90
CA HIS A 66 0.31 5.44 6.99
C HIS A 66 0.09 6.81 7.63
N SER A 67 -0.27 6.91 8.92
CA SER A 67 -0.65 8.19 9.56
C SER A 67 0.40 9.30 9.46
N LYS A 68 1.69 8.94 9.39
CA LYS A 68 2.81 9.90 9.22
C LYS A 68 3.14 10.22 7.76
N ARG A 69 2.59 9.46 6.82
CA ARG A 69 2.89 9.54 5.37
C ARG A 69 1.77 10.18 4.56
N ILE A 70 0.56 10.21 5.10
CA ILE A 70 -0.59 10.85 4.47
C ILE A 70 -0.49 12.37 4.60
N ASP A 71 -1.07 13.07 3.62
CA ASP A 71 -1.22 14.52 3.65
C ASP A 71 -1.99 14.98 4.92
N PRO A 72 -1.39 15.85 5.77
CA PRO A 72 -2.02 16.36 6.98
C PRO A 72 -3.29 17.19 6.73
N ALA A 73 -3.54 17.65 5.49
CA ALA A 73 -4.78 18.33 5.13
C ALA A 73 -6.00 17.38 5.07
N ILE A 74 -5.78 16.07 5.03
CA ILE A 74 -6.85 15.08 5.04
C ILE A 74 -7.42 15.01 6.47
N SER A 75 -8.58 15.64 6.67
CA SER A 75 -9.33 15.54 7.92
C SER A 75 -9.78 14.09 8.11
N THR A 76 -9.02 13.33 8.90
CA THR A 76 -9.37 11.94 9.20
C THR A 76 -10.69 11.95 9.98
N PRO A 77 -11.75 11.29 9.47
CA PRO A 77 -13.03 11.26 10.17
C PRO A 77 -12.80 10.59 11.52
N ARG A 78 -12.85 11.39 12.59
CA ARG A 78 -12.85 10.86 13.95
C ARG A 78 -14.12 10.06 14.10
N ARG A 79 -13.94 8.81 14.55
CA ARG A 79 -14.94 7.77 14.79
C ARG A 79 -16.24 8.36 15.36
N ASN A 80 -17.18 8.70 14.48
CA ASN A 80 -18.59 8.84 14.84
C ASN A 80 -19.26 7.53 14.42
N ARG A 81 -19.35 6.60 15.35
CA ARG A 81 -20.35 5.54 15.31
C ARG A 81 -20.72 5.19 16.74
#